data_AF-A0A976PG19-F1
#
_entry.id   AF-A0A976PG19-F1
#
_cell.length_a   1.000
_cell.length_b   1.000
_cell.length_c   1.000
_cell.angle_alpha   90.00
_cell.angle_beta   90.00
_cell.angle_gamma   90.00
#
_symmetry.space_group_name_H-M   'P 1'
#
loop_
_entity.id
_entity.type
_entity.pdbx_description
1 polymer ?
#
loop_
_entity_poly.entity_id
_entity_poly.type
_entity_poly.pdbx_seq_one_letter_code
_entity_poly.pdbx_strand_id
1 'polypeptide(L)' 'MFEINDLKIKEAFESFAIVSYTDKSGKITYASDLFCKISGYSREELIGSNHSL' A
#
# COMPACT_ATOMS: atom_id res chain seq x y z
N MET A 1 -12.94 -27.16 -3.87
CA MET A 1 -11.82 -26.22 -3.97
C MET A 1 -12.44 -24.86 -4.22
N PHE A 2 -12.40 -23.94 -3.26
CA PHE A 2 -13.01 -22.62 -3.46
C PHE A 2 -12.13 -21.84 -4.44
N GLU A 3 -12.59 -21.61 -5.67
CA GLU A 3 -12.03 -20.57 -6.53
C GLU A 3 -12.43 -19.23 -5.93
N ILE A 4 -11.56 -18.70 -5.07
CA ILE A 4 -11.75 -17.35 -4.58
C ILE A 4 -11.30 -16.42 -5.70
N ASN A 5 -12.23 -15.62 -6.23
CA ASN A 5 -11.93 -14.58 -7.21
C ASN A 5 -10.82 -13.66 -6.65
N ASP A 6 -9.63 -13.71 -7.25
CA ASP A 6 -8.44 -12.95 -6.83
C ASP A 6 -8.72 -11.45 -6.62
N LEU A 7 -9.65 -10.90 -7.40
CA LEU A 7 -10.04 -9.49 -7.32
C LEU A 7 -10.66 -9.13 -5.96
N LYS A 8 -11.52 -9.99 -5.41
CA LYS A 8 -12.18 -9.72 -4.11
C LYS A 8 -11.23 -9.85 -2.93
N ILE A 9 -10.27 -10.77 -3.00
CA ILE A 9 -9.23 -10.87 -1.96
C ILE A 9 -8.34 -9.63 -2.02
N LYS A 10 -7.94 -9.19 -3.22
CA LYS A 10 -7.10 -8.01 -3.39
C LYS A 10 -7.76 -6.75 -2.83
N GLU A 11 -9.02 -6.50 -3.15
CA GLU A 11 -9.78 -5.35 -2.62
C GLU A 11 -9.94 -5.41 -1.09
N ALA A 12 -10.22 -6.60 -0.54
CA ALA A 12 -10.30 -6.78 0.90
C ALA A 12 -8.94 -6.55 1.58
N PHE A 13 -7.86 -7.06 1.02
CA PHE A 13 -6.51 -6.81 1.53
C PHE A 13 -6.14 -5.34 1.45
N GLU A 14 -6.46 -4.64 0.35
CA GLU A 14 -6.21 -3.20 0.20
C GLU A 14 -6.94 -2.38 1.26
N SER A 15 -8.14 -2.80 1.65
CA SER A 15 -8.96 -2.09 2.64
C SER A 15 -8.55 -2.35 4.09
N PHE A 16 -7.98 -3.53 4.38
CA PHE A 16 -7.71 -3.97 5.77
C PHE A 16 -6.22 -4.16 6.09
N ALA A 17 -5.32 -4.11 5.11
CA ALA A 17 -3.90 -4.29 5.31
C ALA A 17 -3.09 -2.99 5.10
N ILE A 18 -2.02 -2.89 5.88
CA ILE A 18 -1.00 -1.86 5.72
C ILE A 18 -0.10 -2.31 4.58
N VAL A 19 -0.19 -1.64 3.43
CA VAL A 19 0.52 -2.02 2.20
C VAL A 19 1.19 -0.80 1.58
N SER A 20 2.47 -0.95 1.23
CA SER A 20 3.20 -0.01 0.39
C SER A 20 4.04 -0.77 -0.63
N TYR A 21 4.12 -0.28 -1.86
CA TYR A 21 5.05 -0.79 -2.86
C TYR A 21 6.19 0.21 -3.06
N THR A 22 7.40 -0.31 -3.32
CA THR A 22 8.57 0.50 -3.64
C THR A 22 9.15 0.08 -4.97
N ASP A 23 9.81 1.00 -5.66
CA ASP A 23 10.68 0.65 -6.78
C ASP A 23 12.01 0.04 -6.30
N LYS A 24 12.86 -0.34 -7.26
CA LYS A 24 14.18 -0.93 -6.98
C LYS A 24 15.14 0.01 -6.24
N SER A 25 14.86 1.32 -6.22
CA SER A 25 15.63 2.34 -5.51
C SER A 25 15.09 2.63 -4.10
N GLY A 26 14.02 1.95 -3.69
CA GLY A 26 13.37 2.14 -2.38
C GLY A 26 12.33 3.25 -2.36
N LYS A 27 12.03 3.88 -3.51
CA LYS A 27 11.06 4.96 -3.62
C LYS A 27 9.64 4.38 -3.58
N ILE A 28 8.79 4.87 -2.69
CA ILE A 28 7.41 4.41 -2.55
C ILE A 28 6.64 4.79 -3.84
N THR A 29 6.05 3.79 -4.49
CA THR A 29 5.25 3.93 -5.72
C THR A 29 3.76 3.75 -5.47
N TYR A 30 3.40 3.23 -4.29
CA TYR A 30 2.02 3.06 -3.86
C TYR A 30 1.94 2.99 -2.33
N ALA A 31 0.88 3.56 -1.77
CA ALA A 31 0.53 3.43 -0.35
C ALA A 31 -1.00 3.23 -0.21
N SER A 32 -1.40 2.22 0.56
CA SER A 32 -2.81 1.98 0.88
C SER A 32 -3.36 3.07 1.80
N ASP A 33 -4.69 3.21 1.87
CA ASP A 33 -5.32 4.20 2.76
C ASP A 33 -4.97 3.96 4.23
N LEU A 34 -4.90 2.68 4.63
CA LEU A 34 -4.52 2.31 6.00
C LEU A 34 -3.06 2.68 6.30
N PHE A 35 -2.16 2.54 5.32
CA PHE A 35 -0.77 2.99 5.44
C PHE A 35 -0.69 4.50 5.65
N CYS A 36 -1.42 5.29 4.85
CA CYS A 36 -1.49 6.75 4.99
C CYS A 36 -2.02 7.13 6.38
N LYS A 37 -3.11 6.49 6.81
CA LYS A 37 -3.75 6.75 8.11
C LYS A 37 -2.85 6.45 9.31
N ILE A 38 -2.08 5.37 9.26
CA ILE A 38 -1.21 4.94 10.37
C ILE A 38 0.10 5.72 10.38
N SER A 39 0.68 5.97 9.21
CA SER A 39 1.91 6.77 9.10
C SER A 39 1.68 8.26 9.40
N GLY A 40 0.45 8.75 9.22
CA GLY A 40 0.08 10.14 9.44
C GLY A 40 0.44 11.07 8.27
N TYR A 41 1.01 10.51 7.20
CA TYR A 41 1.35 11.24 5.97
C TYR A 41 0.27 11.06 4.92
N SER A 42 0.07 12.10 4.12
CA SER A 42 -0.76 12.01 2.92
C SER A 42 -0.10 11.10 1.89
N ARG A 43 -0.91 10.55 0.98
CA ARG A 43 -0.38 9.72 -0.10
C ARG A 43 0.61 10.52 -0.94
N GLU A 44 0.33 11.79 -1.19
CA GLU A 44 1.17 12.68 -2.00
C GLU A 44 2.55 12.90 -1.39
N GLU A 45 2.66 12.90 -0.06
CA GLU A 45 3.94 12.98 0.66
C GLU A 45 4.70 11.66 0.65
N LEU A 46 3.97 10.54 0.65
CA LEU A 46 4.56 9.20 0.66
C LEU A 46 5.03 8.80 -0.74
N ILE A 47 4.21 9.03 -1.77
CA ILE A 47 4.55 8.66 -3.15
C ILE A 47 5.77 9.46 -3.57
N GLY A 48 6.83 8.72 -3.81
CA GLY A 48 8.09 9.26 -4.24
C GLY A 48 9.10 9.58 -3.15
N SER A 49 8.73 9.37 -1.89
CA SER A 49 9.66 9.38 -0.76
C SER A 49 10.38 8.03 -0.66
N ASN A 50 11.61 8.04 -0.15
CA ASN A 50 12.35 6.81 0.07
C ASN A 50 11.79 6.11 1.33
N HIS A 51 11.68 4.79 1.30
CA HIS A 51 11.12 4.00 2.40
C HIS A 51 12.01 3.98 3.66
N SER A 52 13.17 4.63 3.61
CA SER A 52 14.02 4.91 4.77
C SER A 52 13.70 6.29 5.37
N LEU A 53 12.69 6.34 6.24
CA LEU A 53 12.64 7.37 7.29
C LEU A 53 13.29 6.81 8.56
#